data_AF-A0A4U5PZI4-F1
#
_entry.id   AF-A0A4U5PZI4-F1
#
_cell.length_a   1.000
_cell.length_b   1.000
_cell.length_c   1.000
_cell.angle_alpha   90.00
_cell.angle_beta   90.00
_cell.angle_gamma   90.00
#
_symmetry.space_group_name_H-M   'P 1'
#
loop_
_entity.id
_entity.type
_entity.pdbx_description
1 polymer ?
#
loop_
_entity_poly.entity_id
_entity_poly.type
_entity_poly.pdbx_seq_one_letter_code
_entity_poly.pdbx_strand_id
1 'polypeptide(L)'
;MDPRKHVDLEFSSGSGQINPEHALNPGLVYNASEADYINFLCKQGYNTTTLRMITGSNSSVCNSTTPGRAWDLNCPTFAIAVEDGQPIQGVFTRTVTNVGNSYSTYTVSTYMPYSVSITVEPSVLTFSKIGEMKTFSVKLYGPVIAQQPIMSGAITWKDGNGHEVRSPAVVYNILPGYEYGIPTSSMTTHKTDKFEGPSMYHKTGILGRH
;
A
#
# COMPACT_ATOMS: atom_id res chain seq x y z
N MET A 1 12.08 4.11 16.11
CA MET A 1 12.17 5.37 15.31
C MET A 1 11.23 6.41 15.90
N ASP A 2 11.60 7.69 15.92
CA ASP A 2 10.70 8.78 16.38
C ASP A 2 10.02 9.41 15.15
N PRO A 3 8.70 9.18 14.93
CA PRO A 3 7.99 9.71 13.77
C PRO A 3 7.94 11.25 13.73
N ARG A 4 8.22 11.93 14.86
CA ARG A 4 8.30 13.41 14.91
C ARG A 4 9.60 13.96 14.31
N LYS A 5 10.56 13.09 13.98
CA LYS A 5 11.88 13.48 13.45
C LYS A 5 12.04 13.23 11.95
N HIS A 6 11.04 12.66 11.29
CA HIS A 6 11.08 12.35 9.86
C HIS A 6 9.91 12.99 9.13
N VAL A 7 10.22 13.92 8.23
CA VAL A 7 9.23 14.63 7.40
C VAL A 7 8.50 13.71 6.42
N ASP A 8 9.11 12.58 6.07
CA ASP A 8 8.55 11.59 5.14
C ASP A 8 7.63 10.57 5.84
N LEU A 9 7.49 10.63 7.16
CA LEU A 9 6.53 9.84 7.95
C LEU A 9 6.54 8.34 7.56
N GLU A 10 5.40 7.77 7.19
CA GLU A 10 5.22 6.38 6.77
C GLU A 10 6.06 6.01 5.54
N PHE A 11 6.48 6.94 4.69
CA PHE A 11 7.41 6.63 3.60
C PHE A 11 8.83 6.38 4.09
N SER A 12 9.19 6.87 5.28
CA SER A 12 10.48 6.56 5.92
C SER A 12 10.44 5.26 6.74
N SER A 13 9.32 4.95 7.39
CA SER A 13 9.23 3.88 8.39
C SER A 13 8.24 2.78 8.09
N GLY A 14 7.41 2.90 7.05
CA GLY A 14 6.31 1.98 6.75
C GLY A 14 5.37 1.84 7.94
N SER A 15 5.11 0.60 8.35
CA SER A 15 4.30 0.28 9.54
C SER A 15 5.00 0.55 10.87
N GLY A 16 6.29 0.90 10.86
CA GLY A 16 7.09 1.18 12.04
C GLY A 16 8.16 0.13 12.30
N GLN A 17 8.75 0.20 13.50
CA GLN A 17 9.79 -0.73 13.92
C GLN A 17 9.19 -2.11 14.25
N ILE A 18 9.88 -3.17 13.85
CA ILE A 18 9.44 -4.55 14.11
C ILE A 18 9.30 -4.81 15.62
N ASN A 19 8.19 -5.46 15.99
CA ASN A 19 7.99 -6.06 17.30
C ASN A 19 7.86 -7.59 17.12
N PRO A 20 8.96 -8.35 17.33
CA PRO A 20 8.96 -9.80 17.08
C PRO A 20 7.97 -10.58 17.96
N GLU A 21 7.78 -10.15 19.21
CA GLU A 21 6.89 -10.82 20.16
C GLU A 21 5.43 -10.77 19.68
N HIS A 22 4.96 -9.58 19.27
CA HIS A 22 3.62 -9.42 18.73
C HIS A 22 3.45 -10.00 17.31
N ALA A 23 4.54 -10.13 16.54
CA ALA A 23 4.48 -10.71 15.21
C ALA A 23 4.23 -12.23 15.20
N LEU A 24 4.58 -12.94 16.29
CA LEU A 24 4.35 -14.38 16.43
C LEU A 24 2.86 -14.72 16.59
N ASN A 25 2.10 -13.82 17.22
CA ASN A 25 0.66 -13.97 17.40
C ASN A 25 -0.04 -12.63 17.13
N PRO A 26 -0.28 -12.29 15.86
CA PRO A 26 -0.77 -10.96 15.47
C PRO A 26 -2.29 -10.80 15.65
N GLY A 27 -3.04 -11.87 15.96
CA GLY A 27 -4.50 -11.83 16.04
C GLY A 27 -5.20 -11.84 14.67
N LEU A 28 -4.96 -10.84 13.83
CA LEU A 28 -5.50 -10.76 12.46
C LEU A 28 -4.39 -10.63 11.41
N VAL A 29 -4.62 -11.19 10.22
CA VAL A 29 -3.73 -11.04 9.06
C VAL A 29 -4.49 -10.63 7.80
N TYR A 30 -3.82 -9.86 6.94
CA TYR A 30 -4.30 -9.49 5.61
C TYR A 30 -3.71 -10.46 4.59
N ASN A 31 -4.44 -11.53 4.29
CA ASN A 31 -3.97 -12.54 3.34
C ASN A 31 -4.10 -12.04 1.89
N ALA A 32 -3.09 -12.31 1.08
CA ALA A 32 -3.10 -12.09 -0.36
C ALA A 32 -2.42 -13.26 -1.06
N SER A 33 -3.01 -13.74 -2.14
CA SER A 33 -2.51 -14.82 -2.99
C SER A 33 -1.76 -14.27 -4.21
N GLU A 34 -1.03 -15.14 -4.91
CA GLU A 34 -0.40 -14.78 -6.19
C GLU A 34 -1.42 -14.23 -7.20
N ALA A 35 -2.63 -14.79 -7.23
CA ALA A 35 -3.70 -14.34 -8.10
C ALA A 35 -4.12 -12.89 -7.81
N ASP A 36 -4.07 -12.47 -6.53
CA ASP A 36 -4.38 -11.09 -6.13
C ASP A 36 -3.32 -10.11 -6.66
N TYR A 37 -2.05 -10.49 -6.63
CA TYR A 37 -0.96 -9.69 -7.21
C TYR A 37 -1.03 -9.64 -8.73
N ILE A 38 -1.35 -10.76 -9.40
CA ILE A 38 -1.59 -10.78 -10.85
C ILE A 38 -2.72 -9.81 -11.21
N ASN A 39 -3.85 -9.88 -10.51
CA ASN A 39 -4.99 -8.99 -10.74
C ASN A 39 -4.62 -7.52 -10.49
N PHE A 40 -3.87 -7.24 -9.43
CA PHE A 40 -3.34 -5.91 -9.15
C PHE A 40 -2.50 -5.39 -10.32
N LEU A 41 -1.51 -6.15 -10.80
CA LEU A 41 -0.67 -5.75 -11.93
C LEU A 41 -1.48 -5.51 -13.21
N CYS A 42 -2.44 -6.39 -13.53
CA CYS A 42 -3.33 -6.19 -14.68
C CYS A 42 -4.11 -4.87 -14.58
N LYS A 43 -4.62 -4.54 -13.39
CA LYS A 43 -5.32 -3.27 -13.13
C LYS A 43 -4.40 -2.05 -13.16
N GLN A 44 -3.10 -2.23 -13.01
CA GLN A 44 -2.06 -1.20 -13.21
C GLN A 44 -1.63 -1.05 -14.67
N GLY A 45 -2.34 -1.67 -15.62
CA GLY A 45 -2.07 -1.52 -17.05
C GLY A 45 -1.04 -2.50 -17.62
N TYR A 46 -0.56 -3.46 -16.84
CA TYR A 46 0.34 -4.49 -17.34
C TYR A 46 -0.40 -5.42 -18.31
N ASN A 47 0.22 -5.71 -19.45
CA ASN A 47 -0.28 -6.70 -20.39
C ASN A 47 0.24 -8.11 -20.06
N THR A 48 -0.39 -9.13 -20.63
CA THR A 48 -0.03 -10.54 -20.44
C THR A 48 1.44 -10.83 -20.76
N THR A 49 2.03 -10.21 -21.78
CA THR A 49 3.44 -10.41 -22.15
C THR A 49 4.37 -9.97 -21.02
N THR A 50 4.15 -8.77 -20.49
CA THR A 50 4.96 -8.22 -19.40
C THR A 50 4.72 -8.99 -18.10
N LEU A 51 3.47 -9.35 -17.82
CA LEU A 51 3.11 -10.14 -16.65
C LEU A 51 3.85 -11.48 -16.62
N ARG A 52 3.89 -12.21 -17.74
CA ARG A 52 4.61 -13.51 -17.84
C ARG A 52 6.11 -13.38 -17.60
N MET A 53 6.72 -12.27 -18.02
CA MET A 53 8.12 -11.99 -17.71
C MET A 53 8.35 -11.76 -16.21
N ILE A 54 7.41 -11.08 -15.54
CA ILE A 54 7.48 -10.80 -14.09
C ILE A 54 7.23 -12.07 -13.27
N THR A 55 6.22 -12.85 -13.61
CA THR A 55 5.83 -14.05 -12.85
C THR A 55 6.68 -15.27 -13.19
N GLY A 56 7.34 -15.27 -14.35
CA GLY A 56 8.05 -16.45 -14.88
C GLY A 56 7.12 -17.59 -15.29
N SER A 57 5.80 -17.37 -15.35
CA SER A 57 4.82 -18.40 -15.65
C SER A 57 4.00 -18.06 -16.90
N ASN A 58 3.91 -19.03 -17.81
CA ASN A 58 3.05 -18.91 -19.00
C ASN A 58 1.54 -18.95 -18.67
N SER A 59 1.16 -19.39 -17.48
CA SER A 59 -0.25 -19.42 -17.04
C SER A 59 -0.76 -18.06 -16.55
N SER A 60 0.11 -17.08 -16.31
CA SER A 60 -0.29 -15.73 -15.91
C SER A 60 -0.92 -15.00 -17.10
N VAL A 61 -2.18 -14.60 -16.96
CA VAL A 61 -2.96 -13.93 -18.01
C VAL A 61 -3.80 -12.82 -17.40
N CYS A 62 -3.81 -11.65 -18.04
CA CYS A 62 -4.76 -10.59 -17.74
C CYS A 62 -6.04 -10.78 -18.56
N ASN A 63 -7.10 -11.25 -17.91
CA ASN A 63 -8.41 -11.41 -18.55
C ASN A 63 -9.13 -10.07 -18.76
N SER A 64 -8.75 -9.04 -17.99
CA SER A 64 -9.14 -7.65 -18.21
C SER A 64 -7.94 -6.75 -17.93
N THR A 65 -7.73 -5.77 -18.79
CA THR A 65 -6.78 -4.68 -18.61
C THR A 65 -7.47 -3.35 -18.36
N THR A 66 -8.79 -3.36 -18.10
CA THR A 66 -9.50 -2.16 -17.66
C THR A 66 -8.82 -1.63 -16.40
N PRO A 67 -8.32 -0.39 -16.41
CA PRO A 67 -7.65 0.18 -15.25
C PRO A 67 -8.56 0.06 -14.02
N GLY A 68 -8.05 -0.63 -13.01
CA GLY A 68 -8.68 -0.73 -11.71
C GLY A 68 -7.95 0.16 -10.72
N ARG A 69 -8.45 0.25 -9.49
CA ARG A 69 -7.78 1.05 -8.47
C ARG A 69 -6.64 0.23 -7.87
N ALA A 70 -5.43 0.81 -7.81
CA ALA A 70 -4.24 0.19 -7.23
C ALA A 70 -4.50 -0.37 -5.81
N TRP A 71 -5.34 0.31 -5.05
CA TRP A 71 -5.63 -0.01 -3.67
C TRP A 71 -6.63 -1.16 -3.45
N ASP A 72 -7.02 -1.88 -4.51
CA ASP A 72 -7.87 -3.08 -4.43
C ASP A 72 -7.13 -4.30 -3.85
N LEU A 73 -5.78 -4.28 -3.85
CA LEU A 73 -4.98 -5.32 -3.21
C LEU A 73 -5.23 -5.33 -1.68
N ASN A 74 -5.35 -6.52 -1.10
CA ASN A 74 -5.58 -6.71 0.35
C ASN A 74 -4.30 -6.46 1.18
N CYS A 75 -3.75 -5.25 1.09
CA CYS A 75 -2.52 -4.84 1.75
C CYS A 75 -2.80 -4.28 3.17
N PRO A 76 -1.95 -4.52 4.18
CA PRO A 76 -2.10 -3.99 5.55
C PRO A 76 -1.79 -2.47 5.68
N THR A 77 -1.95 -1.72 4.60
CA THR A 77 -1.77 -0.26 4.56
C THR A 77 -2.84 0.38 3.68
N PHE A 78 -3.14 1.65 3.96
CA PHE A 78 -4.07 2.47 3.20
C PHE A 78 -3.32 3.69 2.69
N ALA A 79 -3.20 3.83 1.36
CA ALA A 79 -2.51 4.96 0.76
C ALA A 79 -3.37 5.55 -0.35
N ILE A 80 -3.60 6.85 -0.31
CA ILE A 80 -4.29 7.60 -1.36
C ILE A 80 -3.38 8.73 -1.87
N ALA A 81 -3.12 8.67 -3.17
CA ALA A 81 -2.60 9.80 -3.93
C ALA A 81 -3.77 10.71 -4.32
N VAL A 82 -3.66 12.00 -4.04
CA VAL A 82 -4.66 13.00 -4.42
C VAL A 82 -4.00 13.98 -5.37
N GLU A 83 -4.58 14.12 -6.56
CA GLU A 83 -4.13 15.11 -7.53
C GLU A 83 -4.33 16.52 -6.97
N ASP A 84 -3.36 17.42 -7.18
CA ASP A 84 -3.45 18.79 -6.70
C ASP A 84 -4.74 19.47 -7.17
N GLY A 85 -5.43 20.13 -6.24
CA GLY A 85 -6.70 20.78 -6.50
C GLY A 85 -7.91 19.84 -6.45
N GLN A 86 -7.73 18.55 -6.13
CA GLN A 86 -8.82 17.60 -5.91
C GLN A 86 -9.13 17.38 -4.42
N PRO A 87 -10.39 17.03 -4.07
CA PRO A 87 -10.74 16.62 -2.73
C PRO A 87 -10.18 15.25 -2.38
N ILE A 88 -9.92 15.01 -1.09
CA ILE A 88 -9.56 13.69 -0.60
C ILE A 88 -10.78 12.79 -0.66
N GLN A 89 -10.72 11.72 -1.46
CA GLN A 89 -11.77 10.71 -1.54
C GLN A 89 -11.19 9.32 -1.84
N GLY A 90 -11.17 8.45 -0.83
CA GLY A 90 -10.70 7.07 -0.93
C GLY A 90 -11.66 6.09 -0.29
N VAL A 91 -11.94 4.99 -0.97
CA VAL A 91 -12.68 3.86 -0.40
C VAL A 91 -11.86 2.59 -0.62
N PHE A 92 -11.51 1.95 0.47
CA PHE A 92 -10.68 0.76 0.50
C PHE A 92 -11.49 -0.39 1.08
N THR A 93 -11.46 -1.54 0.41
CA THR A 93 -12.03 -2.77 0.96
C THR A 93 -10.88 -3.67 1.39
N ARG A 94 -10.97 -4.23 2.60
CA ARG A 94 -10.00 -5.16 3.14
C ARG A 94 -10.67 -6.37 3.75
N THR A 95 -9.99 -7.50 3.68
CA THR A 95 -10.42 -8.73 4.31
C THR A 95 -9.34 -9.21 5.25
N VAL A 96 -9.70 -9.42 6.51
CA VAL A 96 -8.82 -9.94 7.54
C VAL A 96 -9.20 -11.37 7.88
N THR A 97 -8.20 -12.21 8.12
CA THR A 97 -8.36 -13.57 8.62
C THR A 97 -7.96 -13.61 10.08
N ASN A 98 -8.80 -14.18 10.94
CA ASN A 98 -8.45 -14.42 12.34
C ASN A 98 -7.45 -15.57 12.47
N VAL A 99 -6.28 -15.29 13.03
CA VAL A 99 -5.23 -16.28 13.33
C VAL A 99 -4.92 -16.36 14.82
N GLY A 100 -5.57 -15.52 15.65
CA GLY A 100 -5.53 -15.59 17.10
C GLY A 100 -6.60 -16.52 17.66
N ASN A 101 -7.24 -16.09 18.75
CA ASN A 101 -8.21 -16.92 19.48
C ASN A 101 -9.54 -17.07 18.72
N SER A 102 -10.21 -18.21 18.89
CA SER A 102 -11.62 -18.38 18.54
C SER A 102 -12.51 -17.51 19.43
N TYR A 103 -13.74 -17.23 18.99
CA TYR A 103 -14.69 -16.37 19.70
C TYR A 103 -14.11 -15.01 20.10
N SER A 104 -13.39 -14.37 19.17
CA SER A 104 -12.76 -13.06 19.37
C SER A 104 -13.59 -11.95 18.73
N THR A 105 -13.69 -10.81 19.41
CA THR A 105 -14.30 -9.59 18.89
C THR A 105 -13.27 -8.49 18.87
N TYR A 106 -13.09 -7.89 17.70
CA TYR A 106 -12.20 -6.75 17.49
C TYR A 106 -13.03 -5.48 17.31
N THR A 107 -12.63 -4.41 18.00
CA THR A 107 -13.20 -3.07 17.82
C THR A 107 -12.17 -2.17 17.16
N VAL A 108 -12.62 -1.36 16.21
CA VAL A 108 -11.75 -0.43 15.50
C VAL A 108 -11.51 0.83 16.32
N SER A 109 -10.28 1.31 16.27
CA SER A 109 -9.89 2.67 16.65
C SER A 109 -9.16 3.32 15.49
N THR A 110 -9.38 4.61 15.27
CA THR A 110 -8.79 5.33 14.15
C THR A 110 -8.15 6.63 14.62
N TYR A 111 -7.12 7.07 13.88
CA TYR A 111 -6.47 8.35 14.05
C TYR A 111 -6.10 8.92 12.68
N MET A 112 -6.37 10.21 12.48
CA MET A 112 -5.96 11.01 11.32
C MET A 112 -5.86 12.49 11.76
N PRO A 113 -5.11 13.34 11.05
CA PRO A 113 -5.18 14.79 11.24
C PRO A 113 -6.60 15.31 11.04
N TYR A 114 -6.98 16.36 11.77
CA TYR A 114 -8.37 16.85 11.84
C TYR A 114 -8.99 17.20 10.48
N SER A 115 -8.17 17.55 9.48
CA SER A 115 -8.63 17.83 8.11
C SER A 115 -9.12 16.59 7.36
N VAL A 116 -8.82 15.37 7.81
CA VAL A 116 -9.16 14.11 7.13
C VAL A 116 -10.07 13.26 8.01
N SER A 117 -11.27 12.98 7.50
CA SER A 117 -12.22 12.05 8.09
C SER A 117 -11.88 10.62 7.70
N ILE A 118 -11.90 9.72 8.68
CA ILE A 118 -11.68 8.29 8.52
C ILE A 118 -12.82 7.49 9.15
N THR A 119 -13.55 6.75 8.31
CA THR A 119 -14.68 5.93 8.74
C THR A 119 -14.44 4.47 8.37
N VAL A 120 -14.74 3.56 9.30
CA VAL A 120 -14.59 2.12 9.10
C VAL A 120 -15.92 1.42 9.31
N GLU A 121 -16.32 0.59 8.34
CA GLU A 121 -17.60 -0.13 8.34
C GLU A 121 -17.40 -1.62 8.01
N PRO A 122 -17.84 -2.56 8.87
CA PRO A 122 -18.35 -2.32 10.23
C PRO A 122 -17.23 -1.86 11.18
N SER A 123 -17.59 -1.24 12.30
CA SER A 123 -16.64 -0.83 13.35
C SER A 123 -16.26 -1.95 14.33
N VAL A 124 -16.92 -3.10 14.22
CA VAL A 124 -16.72 -4.29 15.05
C VAL A 124 -16.68 -5.52 14.17
N LEU A 125 -15.70 -6.40 14.41
CA LEU A 125 -15.56 -7.69 13.74
C LEU A 125 -15.58 -8.81 14.77
N THR A 126 -16.57 -9.69 14.69
CA THR A 126 -16.69 -10.86 15.57
C THR A 126 -16.40 -12.14 14.79
N PHE A 127 -15.47 -12.94 15.30
CA PHE A 127 -15.03 -14.21 14.72
C PHE A 127 -15.40 -15.34 15.66
N SER A 128 -16.02 -16.39 15.11
CA SER A 128 -16.39 -17.61 15.84
C SER A 128 -15.26 -18.62 15.91
N LYS A 129 -14.38 -18.66 14.89
CA LYS A 129 -13.30 -19.64 14.75
C LYS A 129 -12.02 -19.06 14.17
N ILE A 130 -10.92 -19.79 14.35
CA ILE A 130 -9.64 -19.53 13.69
C ILE A 130 -9.79 -19.79 12.18
N GLY A 131 -9.20 -18.93 11.36
CA GLY A 131 -9.30 -18.96 9.91
C GLY A 131 -10.56 -18.31 9.34
N GLU A 132 -11.50 -17.87 10.17
CA GLU A 132 -12.66 -17.10 9.69
C GLU A 132 -12.21 -15.75 9.12
N MET A 133 -12.81 -15.38 8.01
CA MET A 133 -12.52 -14.14 7.28
C MET A 133 -13.66 -13.14 7.48
N LYS A 134 -13.30 -11.87 7.66
CA LYS A 134 -14.26 -10.76 7.66
C LYS A 134 -13.76 -9.63 6.79
N THR A 135 -14.69 -9.02 6.07
CA THR A 135 -14.43 -7.88 5.20
C THR A 135 -14.94 -6.61 5.85
N PHE A 136 -14.18 -5.53 5.71
CA PHE A 136 -14.57 -4.20 6.11
C PHE A 136 -14.12 -3.18 5.07
N SER A 137 -14.75 -2.02 5.11
CA SER A 137 -14.46 -0.88 4.25
C SER A 137 -13.92 0.28 5.07
N VAL A 138 -12.92 0.97 4.52
CA VAL A 138 -12.36 2.20 5.05
C VAL A 138 -12.65 3.32 4.08
N LYS A 139 -13.22 4.41 4.58
CA LYS A 139 -13.53 5.61 3.82
C LYS A 139 -12.65 6.74 4.33
N LEU A 140 -11.88 7.36 3.44
CA LEU A 140 -11.10 8.57 3.70
C LEU A 140 -11.72 9.73 2.93
N TYR A 141 -12.09 10.79 3.64
CA TYR A 141 -12.71 11.99 3.06
C TYR A 141 -12.10 13.24 3.64
N GLY A 142 -11.97 14.29 2.84
CA GLY A 142 -11.43 15.56 3.30
C GLY A 142 -11.57 16.67 2.26
N PRO A 143 -11.07 17.87 2.55
CA PRO A 143 -11.21 19.02 1.67
C PRO A 143 -10.36 18.86 0.41
N VAL A 144 -10.51 19.83 -0.50
CA VAL A 144 -9.56 20.04 -1.60
C VAL A 144 -8.18 20.35 -1.01
N ILE A 145 -7.16 19.64 -1.48
CA ILE A 145 -5.76 19.83 -1.08
C ILE A 145 -4.88 20.13 -2.29
N ALA A 146 -3.87 20.97 -2.11
CA ALA A 146 -2.87 21.30 -3.11
C ALA A 146 -1.54 21.55 -2.41
N GLN A 147 -0.47 20.91 -2.88
CA GLN A 147 0.87 21.04 -2.29
C GLN A 147 0.90 20.76 -0.77
N GLN A 148 -0.01 19.92 -0.27
CA GLN A 148 -0.07 19.58 1.14
C GLN A 148 1.04 18.56 1.47
N PRO A 149 1.76 18.71 2.60
CA PRO A 149 2.62 17.67 3.12
C PRO A 149 1.88 16.35 3.34
N ILE A 150 2.63 15.25 3.41
CA ILE A 150 2.10 13.93 3.73
C ILE A 150 1.30 14.00 5.04
N MET A 151 0.08 13.49 5.00
CA MET A 151 -0.79 13.36 6.17
C MET A 151 -0.91 11.90 6.53
N SER A 152 -0.66 11.61 7.81
CA SER A 152 -0.53 10.26 8.30
C SER A 152 -1.45 9.96 9.46
N GLY A 153 -1.98 8.75 9.45
CA GLY A 153 -2.91 8.23 10.42
C GLY A 153 -2.80 6.72 10.53
N ALA A 154 -3.77 6.11 11.22
CA ALA A 154 -3.83 4.67 11.35
C ALA A 154 -5.24 4.18 11.63
N ILE A 155 -5.48 2.93 11.25
CA ILE A 155 -6.60 2.11 11.70
C ILE A 155 -6.02 1.00 12.57
N THR A 156 -6.55 0.82 13.76
CA THR A 156 -6.08 -0.21 14.69
C THR A 156 -7.26 -1.03 15.19
N TRP A 157 -7.24 -2.33 14.87
CA TRP A 157 -8.16 -3.31 15.45
C TRP A 157 -7.61 -3.81 16.78
N LYS A 158 -8.44 -3.78 17.83
CA LYS A 158 -8.07 -4.25 19.16
C LYS A 158 -9.05 -5.30 19.65
N ASP A 159 -8.56 -6.37 20.26
CA ASP A 159 -9.40 -7.35 20.96
C ASP A 159 -9.21 -7.26 22.48
N GLY A 160 -9.97 -8.07 23.23
CA GLY A 160 -9.87 -8.16 24.69
C GLY A 160 -8.63 -8.92 25.20
N ASN A 161 -7.80 -9.48 24.33
CA ASN A 161 -6.65 -10.32 24.69
C ASN A 161 -5.29 -9.61 24.48
N GLY A 162 -5.31 -8.32 24.12
CA GLY A 162 -4.11 -7.52 23.90
C GLY A 162 -3.56 -7.57 22.47
N HIS A 163 -4.29 -8.14 21.50
CA HIS A 163 -3.93 -8.00 20.10
C HIS A 163 -4.20 -6.57 19.63
N GLU A 164 -3.21 -5.94 18.99
CA GLU A 164 -3.33 -4.66 18.33
C GLU A 164 -2.86 -4.77 16.88
N VAL A 165 -3.80 -4.74 15.94
CA VAL A 165 -3.52 -4.87 14.50
C VAL A 165 -3.61 -3.49 13.87
N ARG A 166 -2.46 -2.82 13.81
CA ARG A 166 -2.32 -1.45 13.28
C ARG A 166 -1.97 -1.46 11.80
N SER A 167 -2.74 -0.71 11.02
CA SER A 167 -2.54 -0.46 9.60
C SER A 167 -2.39 1.05 9.36
N PRO A 168 -1.22 1.53 8.88
CA PRO A 168 -1.02 2.93 8.54
C PRO A 168 -1.98 3.40 7.45
N ALA A 169 -2.41 4.65 7.56
CA ALA A 169 -3.20 5.34 6.55
C ALA A 169 -2.48 6.63 6.14
N VAL A 170 -2.29 6.85 4.83
CA VAL A 170 -1.48 7.94 4.29
C VAL A 170 -2.23 8.66 3.17
N VAL A 171 -2.26 9.98 3.23
CA VAL A 171 -2.75 10.87 2.17
C VAL A 171 -1.58 11.72 1.69
N TYR A 172 -1.36 11.76 0.38
CA TYR A 172 -0.28 12.57 -0.21
C TYR A 172 -0.71 13.18 -1.55
N ASN A 173 -0.09 14.31 -1.90
CA ASN A 173 -0.36 15.02 -3.13
C ASN A 173 0.48 14.50 -4.30
N ILE A 174 -0.12 14.50 -5.49
CA ILE A 174 0.55 14.26 -6.77
C ILE A 174 0.23 15.39 -7.75
N LEU A 175 1.17 15.68 -8.65
CA LEU A 175 0.99 16.73 -9.64
C LEU A 175 -0.04 16.30 -10.70
N PRO A 176 -0.78 17.28 -11.27
CA PRO A 176 -1.73 16.99 -12.34
C PRO A 176 -1.05 16.37 -13.55
N GLY A 177 -1.69 15.33 -14.12
CA GLY A 177 -1.16 14.59 -15.27
C GLY A 177 -0.03 13.59 -14.95
N TYR A 178 0.33 13.37 -13.68
CA TYR A 178 1.19 12.25 -13.30
C TYR A 178 0.35 10.96 -13.23
N GLU A 179 0.10 10.32 -14.37
CA GLU A 179 -0.57 9.02 -14.43
C GLU A 179 0.41 7.91 -14.03
N TYR A 180 0.27 7.37 -12.81
CA TYR A 180 0.90 6.09 -12.47
C TYR A 180 0.18 4.97 -13.25
N GLY A 181 0.82 4.49 -14.34
CA GLY A 181 0.49 3.20 -14.94
C GLY A 181 -0.33 3.18 -16.23
N ILE A 182 -0.41 4.27 -17.00
CA ILE A 182 -1.02 4.22 -18.34
C ILE A 182 0.04 4.61 -19.39
N PRO A 183 0.51 3.68 -20.25
CA PRO A 183 1.08 4.08 -21.52
C PRO A 183 -0.10 4.48 -22.40
N THR A 184 -0.42 5.78 -22.46
CA THR A 184 -1.30 6.30 -23.50
C THR A 184 -0.64 6.02 -24.84
N SER A 185 -1.36 5.36 -25.73
CA SER A 185 -0.95 5.05 -27.10
C SER A 185 -0.90 6.30 -27.99
N SER A 186 -0.22 7.35 -27.55
CA SER A 186 0.18 8.47 -28.37
C SER A 186 1.68 8.36 -28.61
N MET A 187 2.05 7.61 -29.65
CA MET A 187 3.37 7.77 -30.26
C MET A 187 3.50 9.21 -30.72
N THR A 188 4.16 10.03 -29.91
CA THR A 188 4.86 11.23 -30.39
C THR A 188 6.33 10.96 -30.17
N THR A 189 7.06 10.95 -31.28
CA THR A 189 8.49 10.71 -31.38
C THR A 189 9.26 11.80 -30.65
N HIS A 190 9.63 11.56 -29.39
CA HIS A 190 10.65 12.35 -28.71
C HIS A 190 12.04 11.80 -29.05
N LYS A 191 12.90 12.68 -29.56
CA LYS A 191 14.32 12.44 -29.83
C LYS A 191 15.00 11.91 -28.58
N THR A 192 15.81 10.88 -28.75
CA THR A 192 16.70 10.34 -27.73
C THR A 192 17.78 11.36 -27.40
N ASP A 193 17.66 12.02 -26.26
CA ASP A 193 18.79 12.70 -25.64
C ASP A 193 19.67 11.66 -24.94
N LYS A 194 20.91 11.53 -25.43
CA LYS A 194 21.93 10.69 -24.82
C LYS A 194 22.32 11.27 -23.46
N PHE A 195 22.07 10.50 -22.41
CA PHE A 195 22.57 10.80 -21.07
C PHE A 195 24.05 10.37 -21.00
N GLU A 196 24.98 11.30 -21.14
CA GLU A 196 26.37 11.09 -20.76
C GLU A 196 26.48 11.24 -19.24
N GLY A 197 26.58 10.10 -18.54
CA GLY A 197 26.79 10.08 -17.09
C GLY A 197 28.19 10.61 -16.72
N PRO A 198 28.36 11.17 -15.51
CA PRO A 198 29.65 11.68 -15.07
C PRO A 198 30.65 10.55 -14.81
N SER A 199 31.86 10.75 -15.35
CA SER A 199 33.08 9.99 -15.08
C SER A 199 33.46 10.03 -13.60
N MET A 200 33.77 8.86 -13.01
CA MET A 200 34.96 8.59 -12.19
C MET A 200 34.77 7.32 -11.35
N TYR A 201 35.65 6.32 -11.53
CA TYR A 201 36.36 5.60 -10.46
C TYR A 201 37.45 4.72 -11.12
N HIS A 202 38.67 5.26 -11.20
CA HIS A 202 39.86 4.44 -11.42
C HIS A 202 40.24 3.80 -10.08
N LYS A 203 40.16 2.47 -9.97
CA LYS A 203 40.82 1.71 -8.90
C LYS A 203 42.03 1.00 -9.50
N THR A 204 43.20 1.61 -9.37
CA THR A 204 44.49 0.91 -9.42
C THR A 204 44.62 0.05 -8.17
N GLY A 205 44.48 -1.27 -8.34
CA GLY A 205 44.79 -2.28 -7.34
C GLY A 205 46.00 -3.08 -7.79
N ILE A 206 47.17 -2.77 -7.25
CA ILE A 206 48.42 -3.52 -7.42
C ILE A 206 48.22 -4.92 -6.81
N LEU A 207 48.39 -5.96 -7.62
CA LEU A 207 48.52 -7.34 -7.19
C LEU A 207 49.90 -7.55 -6.58
N GLY A 208 49.92 -7.87 -5.29
CA GLY A 208 51.06 -8.50 -4.64
C GLY A 208 50.60 -9.79 -3.99
N ARG A 209 51.15 -10.94 -4.43
CA ARG A 209 51.54 -12.06 -3.57
C ARG A 209 52.29 -13.15 -4.34
N HIS A 210 53.38 -13.56 -3.71
CA HIS A 210 54.26 -14.73 -3.90
C HIS A 210 55.27 -14.69 -5.05
#